data_AF-A0ABD5QGN8-F1
#
_entry.id   AF-A0ABD5QGN8-F1
#
_cell.length_a   1.000
_cell.length_b   1.000
_cell.length_c   1.000
_cell.angle_alpha   90.00
_cell.angle_beta   90.00
_cell.angle_gamma   90.00
#
_symmetry.space_group_name_H-M   'P 1'
#
loop_
_entity.id
_entity.type
_entity.pdbx_description
1 polymer ?
#
loop_
_entity_poly.entity_id
_entity_poly.type
_entity_poly.pdbx_seq_one_letter_code
_entity_poly.pdbx_strand_id
1 'polypeptide(L)'
;MDETTTGPLDEEVCRSIHDRLTGDDRFETVTFEPTSDRIRTVVATYDRSLFPDDVQSAQLDVRWYVGGDFSIHYSERWADGSPWECRWDRHPKAVGRAHFHPPPDAGSAAATDFPRDYRDVWSIVTAYVSERIETLWAET
;
A
#
# COMPACT_ATOMS: atom_id res chain seq x y z
N MET A 1 10.48 -10.79 8.00
CA MET A 1 10.63 -9.36 8.37
C MET A 1 11.03 -9.35 9.83
N ASP A 2 12.13 -8.69 10.16
CA ASP A 2 12.64 -8.64 11.54
C ASP A 2 11.82 -7.61 12.33
N GLU A 3 10.82 -8.07 13.09
CA GLU A 3 9.91 -7.24 13.90
C GLU A 3 10.65 -6.41 14.98
N THR A 4 11.95 -6.62 15.17
CA THR A 4 12.75 -5.96 16.20
C THR A 4 13.14 -4.52 15.89
N THR A 5 13.04 -4.06 14.63
CA THR A 5 13.60 -2.74 14.23
C THR A 5 12.57 -1.62 14.12
N THR A 6 11.29 -1.94 13.85
CA THR A 6 10.25 -0.96 13.49
C THR A 6 9.44 -0.43 14.68
N GLY A 7 9.55 -1.06 15.85
CA GLY A 7 8.73 -0.75 17.02
C GLY A 7 7.29 -1.29 16.92
N PRO A 8 6.40 -0.94 17.87
CA PRO A 8 5.00 -1.36 17.83
C PRO A 8 4.21 -0.64 16.74
N LEU A 9 3.13 -1.26 16.27
CA LEU A 9 2.17 -0.61 15.38
C LEU A 9 1.53 0.59 16.07
N ASP A 10 1.30 1.63 15.29
CA ASP A 10 0.53 2.79 15.71
C ASP A 10 -0.95 2.52 15.43
N GLU A 11 -1.66 1.99 16.44
CA GLU A 11 -3.08 1.65 16.28
C GLU A 11 -3.97 2.86 15.95
N GLU A 12 -3.63 4.05 16.46
CA GLU A 12 -4.40 5.27 16.20
C GLU A 12 -4.27 5.70 14.74
N VAL A 13 -3.05 5.69 14.21
CA VAL A 13 -2.81 5.97 12.78
C VAL A 13 -3.41 4.87 11.91
N CYS A 14 -3.26 3.60 12.26
CA CYS A 14 -3.87 2.50 11.50
C CYS A 14 -5.41 2.60 11.46
N ARG A 15 -6.08 2.96 12.56
CA ARG A 15 -7.54 3.21 12.58
C ARG A 15 -7.91 4.42 11.74
N SER A 16 -7.16 5.51 11.84
CA SER A 16 -7.38 6.72 11.03
C SER A 16 -7.24 6.44 9.53
N ILE A 17 -6.29 5.58 9.14
CA ILE A 17 -6.14 5.11 7.76
C ILE A 17 -7.35 4.25 7.39
N HIS A 18 -7.70 3.24 8.18
CA HIS A 18 -8.86 2.37 7.94
C HIS A 18 -10.16 3.17 7.73
N ASP A 19 -10.48 4.11 8.62
CA ASP A 19 -11.68 4.95 8.51
C ASP A 19 -11.66 5.79 7.23
N ARG A 20 -10.49 6.31 6.86
CA ARG A 20 -10.32 7.08 5.62
C ARG A 20 -10.54 6.24 4.37
N LEU A 21 -10.00 5.01 4.32
CA LEU A 21 -10.19 4.11 3.19
C LEU A 21 -11.63 3.63 3.10
N THR A 22 -12.27 3.39 4.25
CA THR A 22 -13.68 2.97 4.31
C THR A 22 -14.63 4.04 3.75
N GLY A 23 -14.28 5.32 3.87
CA GLY A 23 -15.05 6.44 3.32
C GLY A 23 -14.69 6.82 1.88
N ASP A 24 -13.85 6.04 1.18
CA ASP A 24 -13.40 6.31 -0.18
C ASP A 24 -14.03 5.30 -1.14
N ASP A 25 -14.86 5.79 -2.08
CA ASP A 25 -15.65 4.97 -3.00
C ASP A 25 -14.80 4.09 -3.95
N ARG A 26 -13.48 4.27 -3.96
CA ARG A 26 -12.58 3.42 -4.74
C ARG A 26 -12.38 2.03 -4.13
N PHE A 27 -12.75 1.81 -2.87
CA PHE A 27 -12.53 0.55 -2.18
C PHE A 27 -13.85 -0.21 -1.98
N GLU A 28 -13.87 -1.48 -2.38
CA GLU A 28 -15.00 -2.38 -2.14
C GLU A 28 -15.02 -2.88 -0.69
N THR A 29 -13.84 -3.20 -0.15
CA THR A 29 -13.69 -3.67 1.24
C THR A 29 -12.46 -3.09 1.90
N VAL A 30 -12.58 -2.75 3.19
CA VAL A 30 -11.46 -2.32 4.03
C VAL A 30 -11.54 -3.03 5.38
N THR A 31 -10.51 -3.80 5.72
CA THR A 31 -10.48 -4.63 6.94
C THR A 31 -9.16 -4.49 7.69
N PHE A 32 -9.14 -4.95 8.93
CA PHE A 32 -7.89 -5.24 9.62
C PHE A 32 -7.57 -6.73 9.49
N GLU A 33 -6.33 -7.06 9.15
CA GLU A 33 -5.84 -8.43 9.10
C GLU A 33 -4.69 -8.69 10.10
N PRO A 34 -4.66 -9.86 10.77
CA PRO A 34 -5.77 -10.81 10.88
C PRO A 34 -6.94 -10.16 11.64
N THR A 35 -8.15 -10.68 11.46
CA THR A 35 -9.33 -10.30 12.25
C THR A 35 -9.19 -10.84 13.68
N SER A 36 -8.27 -10.28 14.45
CA SER A 36 -8.06 -10.58 15.87
C SER A 36 -8.11 -9.28 16.69
N ASP A 37 -7.97 -9.42 18.01
CA ASP A 37 -7.86 -8.32 18.97
C ASP A 37 -6.63 -7.41 18.76
N ARG A 38 -5.72 -7.77 17.84
CA ARG A 38 -4.52 -7.00 17.53
C ARG A 38 -4.50 -6.64 16.05
N ILE A 39 -4.63 -5.36 15.75
CA ILE A 39 -4.45 -4.81 14.40
C ILE A 39 -3.03 -5.15 13.94
N ARG A 40 -2.87 -5.83 12.79
CA ARG A 40 -1.54 -6.00 12.17
C ARG A 40 -1.37 -5.26 10.86
N THR A 41 -2.42 -5.21 10.05
CA THR A 41 -2.41 -4.59 8.72
C THR A 41 -3.79 -4.01 8.42
N VAL A 42 -3.86 -2.84 7.81
CA VAL A 42 -5.07 -2.36 7.12
C VAL A 42 -5.03 -2.89 5.70
N VAL A 43 -6.01 -3.69 5.30
CA VAL A 43 -6.12 -4.27 3.96
C VAL A 43 -7.32 -3.64 3.26
N ALA A 44 -7.08 -3.05 2.09
CA ALA A 44 -8.10 -2.38 1.30
C ALA A 44 -8.12 -2.96 -0.12
N THR A 45 -9.23 -3.58 -0.50
CA THR A 45 -9.46 -4.11 -1.84
C THR A 45 -10.19 -3.07 -2.66
N TYR A 46 -9.67 -2.76 -3.85
CA TYR A 46 -10.29 -1.79 -4.74
C TYR A 46 -11.57 -2.34 -5.38
N ASP A 47 -12.51 -1.44 -5.70
CA ASP A 47 -13.64 -1.75 -6.56
C ASP A 47 -13.13 -2.21 -7.94
N ARG A 48 -13.53 -3.43 -8.33
CA ARG A 48 -13.14 -4.07 -9.59
C ARG A 48 -13.52 -3.25 -10.83
N SER A 49 -14.58 -2.44 -10.76
CA SER A 49 -15.06 -1.61 -11.86
C SER A 49 -14.09 -0.47 -12.23
N LEU A 50 -13.13 -0.16 -11.35
CA LEU A 50 -12.07 0.80 -11.65
C LEU A 50 -11.03 0.28 -12.65
N PHE A 51 -11.01 -1.02 -12.94
CA PHE A 51 -9.94 -1.64 -13.73
C PHE A 51 -10.48 -2.32 -15.00
N PRO A 52 -9.66 -2.39 -16.07
CA PRO A 52 -9.97 -3.23 -17.24
C PRO A 52 -10.14 -4.71 -16.89
N ASP A 53 -10.71 -5.49 -17.81
CA ASP A 53 -11.04 -6.90 -17.59
C ASP A 53 -9.81 -7.76 -17.25
N ASP A 54 -8.63 -7.42 -17.78
CA ASP A 54 -7.39 -8.17 -17.55
C ASP A 54 -6.88 -8.12 -16.10
N VAL A 55 -7.26 -7.09 -15.32
CA VAL A 55 -6.91 -6.98 -13.90
C VAL A 55 -8.04 -7.54 -13.05
N GLN A 56 -7.88 -8.73 -12.50
CA GLN A 56 -8.93 -9.45 -11.76
C GLN A 56 -9.21 -8.87 -10.37
N SER A 57 -8.23 -8.28 -9.71
CA SER A 57 -8.36 -7.63 -8.40
C SER A 57 -7.15 -6.74 -8.12
N ALA A 58 -7.32 -5.69 -7.32
CA ALA A 58 -6.23 -4.87 -6.82
C ALA A 58 -6.38 -4.59 -5.32
N GLN A 59 -5.27 -4.49 -4.59
CA GLN A 59 -5.25 -4.39 -3.13
C GLN A 59 -4.17 -3.42 -2.64
N LEU A 60 -4.43 -2.79 -1.50
CA LEU A 60 -3.46 -2.08 -0.67
C LEU A 60 -3.35 -2.72 0.71
N ASP A 61 -2.12 -3.05 1.12
CA ASP A 61 -1.78 -3.44 2.49
C ASP A 61 -0.99 -2.32 3.15
N VAL A 62 -1.47 -1.82 4.29
CA VAL A 62 -0.86 -0.70 5.01
C VAL A 62 -0.51 -1.10 6.43
N ARG A 63 0.75 -0.82 6.82
CA ARG A 63 1.26 -0.96 8.18
C ARG A 63 1.96 0.32 8.59
N TRP A 64 1.63 0.85 9.76
CA TRP A 64 2.22 2.07 10.31
C TRP A 64 2.66 1.87 11.74
N TYR A 65 3.83 2.40 12.11
CA TYR A 65 4.46 2.19 13.41
C TYR A 65 4.66 3.51 14.15
N VAL A 66 4.70 3.45 15.49
CA VAL A 66 4.79 4.64 16.37
C VAL A 66 6.02 5.51 16.06
N GLY A 67 7.10 4.91 15.54
CA GLY A 67 8.31 5.62 15.11
C GLY A 67 8.23 6.30 13.74
N GLY A 68 7.05 6.32 13.11
CA GLY A 68 6.81 6.85 11.76
C GLY A 68 7.37 5.98 10.63
N ASP A 69 7.87 4.78 10.96
CA ASP A 69 8.13 3.75 9.98
C ASP A 69 6.81 3.19 9.44
N PHE A 70 6.85 2.67 8.21
CA PHE A 70 5.67 2.12 7.56
C PHE A 70 6.04 1.16 6.44
N SER A 71 5.06 0.37 6.03
CA SER A 71 5.08 -0.41 4.80
C SER A 71 3.73 -0.28 4.13
N ILE A 72 3.71 0.18 2.89
CA ILE A 72 2.52 0.26 2.04
C ILE A 72 2.81 -0.59 0.80
N HIS A 73 1.97 -1.57 0.54
CA HIS A 73 2.10 -2.49 -0.58
C HIS A 73 0.86 -2.42 -1.45
N TYR A 74 1.03 -2.11 -2.73
CA TYR A 74 -0.03 -2.22 -3.72
C TYR A 74 0.24 -3.42 -4.62
N SER A 75 -0.77 -4.23 -4.89
CA SER A 75 -0.67 -5.40 -5.77
C SER A 75 -1.91 -5.57 -6.65
N GLU A 76 -1.69 -6.06 -7.87
CA GLU A 76 -2.71 -6.40 -8.85
C GLU A 76 -2.62 -7.91 -9.17
N ARG A 77 -3.76 -8.54 -9.38
CA ARG A 77 -3.85 -9.91 -9.89
C ARG A 77 -4.28 -9.88 -11.35
N TRP A 78 -3.38 -10.22 -12.26
CA TRP A 78 -3.67 -10.24 -13.69
C TRP A 78 -4.22 -11.59 -14.17
N ALA A 79 -5.00 -11.57 -15.23
CA ALA A 79 -5.64 -12.76 -15.79
C ALA A 79 -4.65 -13.76 -16.40
N ASP A 80 -3.52 -13.28 -16.92
CA ASP A 80 -2.41 -14.08 -17.43
C ASP A 80 -1.48 -14.60 -16.32
N GLY A 81 -1.71 -14.19 -15.07
CA GLY A 81 -0.89 -14.54 -13.91
C GLY A 81 0.38 -13.69 -13.76
N SER A 82 0.57 -12.66 -14.57
CA SER A 82 1.69 -11.73 -14.43
C SER A 82 1.58 -10.94 -13.12
N PRO A 83 2.67 -10.81 -12.34
CA PRO A 83 2.65 -9.98 -11.15
C PRO A 83 2.65 -8.51 -11.54
N TRP A 84 1.93 -7.70 -10.77
CA TRP A 84 2.16 -6.27 -10.75
C TRP A 84 2.02 -5.77 -9.31
N GLU A 85 3.15 -5.48 -8.68
CA GLU A 85 3.18 -5.01 -7.31
C GLU A 85 4.28 -3.98 -7.07
N CYS A 86 4.02 -3.02 -6.19
CA CYS A 86 4.99 -2.00 -5.80
C CYS A 86 4.85 -1.64 -4.31
N ARG A 87 5.92 -1.14 -3.70
CA ARG A 87 5.93 -0.84 -2.26
C ARG A 87 6.59 0.48 -1.92
N TRP A 88 6.02 1.17 -0.95
CA TRP A 88 6.61 2.32 -0.29
C TRP A 88 6.93 1.92 1.14
N ASP A 89 8.22 1.91 1.47
CA ASP A 89 8.68 1.45 2.76
C ASP A 89 9.51 2.54 3.44
N ARG A 90 9.26 2.69 4.74
CA ARG A 90 10.18 3.38 5.64
C ARG A 90 10.54 2.44 6.77
N HIS A 91 11.74 1.89 6.71
CA HIS A 91 12.39 1.09 7.75
C HIS A 91 13.88 0.93 7.43
N PRO A 92 14.75 0.58 8.39
CA PRO A 92 16.17 0.40 8.11
C PRO A 92 16.44 -0.64 7.00
N LYS A 93 17.28 -0.26 6.03
CA LYS A 93 17.75 -1.08 4.91
C LYS A 93 19.05 -0.49 4.34
N ALA A 94 19.82 -1.30 3.60
CA ALA A 94 21.10 -0.88 3.01
C ALA A 94 20.98 0.31 2.04
N VAL A 95 19.87 0.41 1.32
CA VAL A 95 19.60 1.50 0.36
C VAL A 95 19.15 2.81 1.03
N GLY A 96 18.95 2.82 2.34
CA GLY A 96 18.39 3.94 3.10
C GLY A 96 17.10 3.57 3.82
N ARG A 97 16.66 4.44 4.73
CA ARG A 97 15.49 4.19 5.57
C ARG A 97 14.19 4.29 4.77
N ALA A 98 14.05 5.32 3.93
CA ALA A 98 12.93 5.46 3.00
C ALA A 98 13.33 4.91 1.62
N HIS A 99 12.52 4.02 1.07
CA HIS A 99 12.78 3.40 -0.22
C HIS A 99 11.50 2.99 -0.93
N PHE A 100 11.54 3.02 -2.26
CA PHE A 100 10.46 2.58 -3.14
C PHE A 100 10.88 1.30 -3.86
N HIS A 101 10.00 0.32 -3.87
CA HIS A 101 10.11 -0.90 -4.65
C HIS A 101 9.20 -0.77 -5.88
N PRO A 102 9.75 -0.63 -7.10
CA PRO A 102 8.96 -0.43 -8.30
C PRO A 102 8.27 -1.73 -8.75
N PRO A 103 7.22 -1.62 -9.58
CA PRO A 103 6.66 -2.76 -10.31
C PRO A 103 7.68 -3.34 -11.31
N PRO A 104 7.47 -4.58 -11.80
CA PRO A 104 6.28 -5.42 -11.59
C PRO A 104 6.31 -6.31 -10.35
N ASP A 105 7.44 -6.49 -9.70
CA ASP A 105 7.67 -7.56 -8.71
C ASP A 105 8.06 -7.03 -7.32
N ALA A 106 7.92 -5.73 -7.09
CA ALA A 106 8.41 -5.03 -5.90
C ALA A 106 9.85 -5.47 -5.51
N GLY A 107 10.70 -5.75 -6.48
CA GLY A 107 12.00 -6.38 -6.28
C GLY A 107 13.05 -5.43 -5.70
N SER A 108 13.93 -4.91 -6.56
CA SER A 108 15.03 -4.05 -6.12
C SER A 108 14.55 -2.66 -5.71
N ALA A 109 14.90 -2.23 -4.50
CA ALA A 109 14.48 -0.95 -3.96
C ALA A 109 15.40 0.20 -4.40
N ALA A 110 14.80 1.36 -4.69
CA ALA A 110 15.50 2.62 -4.89
C ALA A 110 15.32 3.52 -3.65
N ALA A 111 16.40 4.19 -3.24
CA ALA A 111 16.35 5.18 -2.19
C ALA A 111 15.40 6.33 -2.60
N THR A 112 14.60 6.80 -1.65
CA THR A 112 13.71 7.95 -1.86
C THR A 112 13.58 8.74 -0.57
N ASP A 113 12.77 9.80 -0.58
CA ASP A 113 12.32 10.49 0.61
C ASP A 113 10.79 10.51 0.67
N PHE A 114 10.25 10.45 1.88
CA PHE A 114 8.82 10.49 2.13
C PHE A 114 8.51 11.56 3.19
N PRO A 115 7.38 12.28 3.07
CA PRO A 115 6.89 13.17 4.11
C PRO A 115 6.73 12.47 5.46
N ARG A 116 6.88 13.20 6.56
CA ARG A 116 6.69 12.64 7.91
C ARG A 116 5.23 12.39 8.24
N ASP A 117 4.34 13.22 7.72
CA ASP A 117 2.90 13.10 7.93
C ASP A 117 2.33 11.95 7.09
N TYR A 118 1.58 11.05 7.72
CA TYR A 118 0.98 9.91 7.02
C TYR A 118 -0.02 10.35 5.94
N ARG A 119 -0.65 11.51 6.10
CA ARG A 119 -1.61 12.06 5.13
C ARG A 119 -0.91 12.45 3.83
N ASP A 120 0.28 13.03 3.94
CA ASP A 120 1.08 13.41 2.77
C ASP A 120 1.67 12.17 2.07
N VAL A 121 2.08 11.16 2.85
CA VAL A 121 2.47 9.84 2.29
C VAL A 121 1.30 9.21 1.54
N TRP A 122 0.10 9.26 2.12
CA TRP A 122 -1.11 8.74 1.49
C TRP A 122 -1.44 9.45 0.17
N SER A 123 -1.26 10.78 0.09
CA SER A 123 -1.41 11.53 -1.17
C SER A 123 -0.44 11.06 -2.26
N ILE A 124 0.81 10.71 -1.91
CA ILE A 124 1.78 10.18 -2.87
C ILE A 124 1.33 8.81 -3.41
N VAL A 125 0.94 7.90 -2.50
CA VAL A 125 0.50 6.55 -2.87
C VAL A 125 -0.74 6.59 -3.76
N THR A 126 -1.74 7.39 -3.36
CA THR A 126 -2.99 7.49 -4.12
C THR A 126 -2.82 8.15 -5.48
N ALA A 127 -1.96 9.17 -5.60
CA ALA A 127 -1.65 9.76 -6.90
C ALA A 127 -1.01 8.74 -7.84
N TYR A 128 -0.04 7.95 -7.34
CA TYR A 128 0.64 6.92 -8.14
C TYR A 128 -0.34 5.83 -8.60
N VAL A 129 -1.19 5.33 -7.71
CA VAL A 129 -2.17 4.28 -8.07
C VAL A 129 -3.23 4.82 -9.03
N SER A 130 -3.68 6.06 -8.84
CA SER A 130 -4.60 6.71 -9.80
C SER A 130 -3.99 6.84 -11.20
N GLU A 131 -2.74 7.29 -11.31
CA GLU A 131 -2.02 7.37 -12.59
C GLU A 131 -1.86 5.98 -13.24
N ARG A 132 -1.60 4.94 -12.43
CA ARG A 132 -1.57 3.56 -12.91
C ARG A 132 -2.91 3.13 -13.50
N ILE A 133 -4.01 3.37 -12.78
CA ILE A 133 -5.36 3.02 -13.25
C ILE A 133 -5.69 3.78 -14.56
N GLU A 134 -5.38 5.07 -14.64
CA GLU A 134 -5.58 5.85 -15.86
C GLU A 134 -4.77 5.30 -17.05
N THR A 135 -3.51 4.91 -16.81
CA THR A 135 -2.64 4.31 -17.83
C THR A 135 -3.22 2.99 -18.35
N LEU A 136 -3.74 2.15 -17.46
CA LEU A 136 -4.37 0.88 -17.84
C LEU A 136 -5.52 1.07 -18.83
N TRP A 137 -6.36 2.08 -18.59
CA TRP A 137 -7.47 2.40 -19.50
C TRP A 137 -7.01 3.04 -20.80
N ALA A 138 -5.88 3.74 -20.82
CA ALA A 138 -5.31 4.30 -22.05
C ALA A 138 -4.67 3.24 -22.96
N GLU A 139 -4.29 2.10 -22.39
CA GLU A 139 -3.65 0.96 -23.09
C GLU A 139 -4.65 -0.12 -23.54
N THR A 140 -5.94 0.02 -23.18
CA THR A 140 -7.04 -0.89 -23.56
C THR A 140 -7.74 -0.40 -24.84
#